data_AF-A0A1M6BTT4-F1
#
_entry.id   AF-A0A1M6BTT4-F1
#
_cell.length_a   1.000
_cell.length_b   1.000
_cell.length_c   1.000
_cell.angle_alpha   90.00
_cell.angle_beta   90.00
_cell.angle_gamma   90.00
#
_symmetry.space_group_name_H-M   'P 1'
#
loop_
_entity.id
_entity.type
_entity.pdbx_description
1 polymer ?
#
loop_
_entity_poly.entity_id
_entity_poly.type
_entity_poly.pdbx_seq_one_letter_code
_entity_poly.pdbx_strand_id
1 'polypeptide(L)'
;MKKFLITICFLFISVIAFAQVQTGKASFYADKFEGRRTASGVKYYHNKATAAHRHLPFGTKVRVTNLANNKSVVVEINDRGPFVSGRIIDLSKSAAQELGYVPIGVTDVAIEVVGNADDTIEDVSTPNQSVADNSSSENNNETSTTTPKNSSAVTNVEPNEFYELNINKVDEPDWFGVQVGSFQEVANLIRLADNLKISYEENVTVQVKTIQNIKVYSLILGKFKTRKQADRFKEEVSVKYPGSFTIDFSALQQ
;
A
#
# COMPACT_ATOMS: atom_id res chain seq x y z
N MET A 1 -61.39 24.72 -15.33
CA MET A 1 -60.12 25.43 -15.55
C MET A 1 -59.03 24.78 -14.70
N LYS A 2 -57.88 24.55 -15.33
CA LYS A 2 -56.54 24.22 -14.77
C LYS A 2 -56.31 22.78 -14.25
N LYS A 3 -55.49 22.10 -15.06
CA LYS A 3 -54.85 20.80 -14.90
C LYS A 3 -53.81 20.86 -13.78
N PHE A 4 -53.67 19.81 -12.97
CA PHE A 4 -52.47 19.60 -12.15
C PHE A 4 -51.88 18.23 -12.52
N LEU A 5 -51.02 18.25 -13.54
CA LEU A 5 -50.20 17.13 -13.93
C LEU A 5 -48.99 17.14 -13.00
N ILE A 6 -48.97 16.26 -12.00
CA ILE A 6 -47.80 16.05 -11.14
C ILE A 6 -46.81 15.22 -11.97
N THR A 7 -45.90 15.92 -12.64
CA THR A 7 -44.71 15.33 -13.24
C THR A 7 -43.85 14.76 -12.10
N ILE A 8 -43.93 13.45 -11.89
CA ILE A 8 -42.97 12.70 -11.06
C ILE A 8 -41.65 12.75 -11.82
N CYS A 9 -40.80 13.70 -11.44
CA CYS A 9 -39.44 13.81 -11.94
C CYS A 9 -38.67 12.58 -11.44
N PHE A 10 -38.20 11.77 -12.40
CA PHE A 10 -37.23 10.70 -12.19
C PHE A 10 -35.99 11.29 -11.50
N LEU A 11 -35.88 11.13 -10.18
CA LEU A 11 -34.61 11.30 -9.51
C LEU A 11 -33.82 10.01 -9.76
N PHE A 12 -33.08 9.98 -10.87
CA PHE A 12 -31.97 9.06 -11.03
C PHE A 12 -31.01 9.35 -9.88
N ILE A 13 -31.12 8.57 -8.80
CA ILE A 13 -30.07 8.47 -7.80
C ILE A 13 -28.90 7.83 -8.54
N SER A 14 -28.03 8.68 -9.09
CA SER A 14 -26.71 8.26 -9.54
C SER A 14 -26.03 7.71 -8.29
N VAL A 15 -25.97 6.38 -8.20
CA VAL A 15 -25.12 5.70 -7.24
C VAL A 15 -23.69 6.05 -7.65
N ILE A 16 -23.14 7.09 -7.04
CA ILE A 16 -21.72 7.39 -7.14
C ILE A 16 -21.02 6.19 -6.48
N ALA A 17 -20.54 5.27 -7.32
CA ALA A 17 -19.68 4.18 -6.89
C ALA A 17 -18.37 4.80 -6.42
N PHE A 18 -18.26 5.04 -5.12
CA PHE A 18 -17.00 5.42 -4.51
C PHE A 18 -16.01 4.27 -4.75
N ALA A 19 -14.98 4.52 -5.56
CA ALA A 19 -13.85 3.62 -5.66
C ALA A 19 -13.30 3.41 -4.24
N GLN A 20 -13.45 2.19 -3.70
CA GLN A 20 -13.00 1.90 -2.36
C GLN A 20 -11.48 1.87 -2.35
N VAL A 21 -10.87 2.94 -1.83
CA VAL A 21 -9.44 3.01 -1.59
C VAL A 21 -9.17 2.45 -0.18
N GLN A 22 -8.34 1.43 -0.09
CA GLN A 22 -7.88 0.85 1.17
C GLN A 22 -6.37 0.99 1.28
N THR A 23 -5.87 1.36 2.47
CA THR A 23 -4.43 1.47 2.74
C THR A 23 -3.99 0.46 3.78
N GLY A 24 -2.76 -0.04 3.65
CA GLY A 24 -2.18 -1.00 4.59
C GLY A 24 -0.87 -1.59 4.07
N LYS A 25 -0.39 -2.67 4.67
CA LYS A 25 0.87 -3.30 4.24
C LYS A 25 0.65 -4.29 3.10
N ALA A 26 1.58 -4.29 2.16
CA ALA A 26 1.75 -5.34 1.17
C ALA A 26 2.97 -6.19 1.50
N SER A 27 2.87 -7.49 1.24
CA SER A 27 4.04 -8.36 1.10
C SER A 27 3.97 -9.13 -0.21
N PHE A 28 4.86 -10.09 -0.44
CA PHE A 28 4.78 -10.97 -1.59
C PHE A 28 5.05 -12.44 -1.25
N TYR A 29 4.59 -13.33 -2.13
CA TYR A 29 4.79 -14.78 -1.97
C TYR A 29 6.27 -15.18 -2.05
N ALA A 30 6.68 -16.02 -1.11
CA ALA A 30 7.98 -16.69 -1.16
C ALA A 30 8.08 -17.71 -2.31
N ASP A 31 9.31 -17.99 -2.75
CA ASP A 31 9.61 -18.84 -3.91
C ASP A 31 9.04 -20.26 -3.82
N LYS A 32 8.87 -20.77 -2.59
CA LYS A 32 8.28 -22.10 -2.34
C LYS A 32 6.83 -22.25 -2.80
N PHE A 33 6.11 -21.15 -3.06
CA PHE A 33 4.71 -21.18 -3.47
C PHE A 33 4.52 -21.37 -4.97
N GLU A 34 5.58 -21.28 -5.78
CA GLU A 34 5.53 -21.49 -7.24
C GLU A 34 4.82 -22.79 -7.61
N GLY A 35 3.86 -22.72 -8.54
CA GLY A 35 3.09 -23.85 -9.05
C GLY A 35 2.06 -24.45 -8.08
N ARG A 36 1.92 -23.93 -6.85
CA ARG A 36 0.90 -24.37 -5.90
C ARG A 36 -0.47 -23.79 -6.23
N ARG A 37 -1.54 -24.49 -5.86
CA ARG A 37 -2.90 -23.99 -6.01
C ARG A 37 -3.19 -22.88 -5.00
N THR A 38 -3.82 -21.81 -5.47
CA THR A 38 -4.40 -20.72 -4.67
C THR A 38 -5.82 -21.09 -4.23
N ALA A 39 -6.44 -20.25 -3.41
CA ALA A 39 -7.83 -20.43 -2.97
C ALA A 39 -8.88 -20.33 -4.10
N SER A 40 -8.57 -19.70 -5.24
CA SER A 40 -9.42 -19.77 -6.45
C SER A 40 -9.29 -21.10 -7.21
N GLY A 41 -8.29 -21.93 -6.86
CA GLY A 41 -7.98 -23.19 -7.53
C GLY A 41 -6.97 -23.05 -8.69
N VAL A 42 -6.64 -21.83 -9.11
CA VAL A 42 -5.60 -21.57 -10.12
C VAL A 42 -4.21 -21.78 -9.51
N LYS A 43 -3.23 -22.21 -10.30
CA LYS A 43 -1.84 -22.30 -9.84
C LYS A 43 -1.21 -20.91 -9.77
N TYR A 44 -0.53 -20.63 -8.66
CA TYR A 44 0.30 -19.44 -8.51
C TYR A 44 1.57 -19.56 -9.36
N TYR A 45 1.96 -18.45 -9.99
CA TYR A 45 3.21 -18.29 -10.74
C TYR A 45 3.81 -16.92 -10.46
N HIS A 46 5.13 -16.85 -10.22
CA HIS A 46 5.86 -15.63 -9.91
C HIS A 46 5.69 -14.52 -10.94
N ASN A 47 5.57 -14.90 -12.21
CA ASN A 47 5.52 -13.98 -13.34
C ASN A 47 4.12 -13.42 -13.63
N LYS A 48 3.07 -13.88 -12.94
CA LYS A 48 1.69 -13.40 -13.14
C LYS A 48 1.38 -12.25 -12.19
N ALA A 49 0.69 -11.23 -12.67
CA ALA A 49 0.22 -10.10 -11.85
C ALA A 49 -1.02 -10.50 -11.02
N THR A 50 -0.79 -11.20 -9.92
CA THR A 50 -1.85 -11.76 -9.06
C THR A 50 -1.61 -11.44 -7.59
N ALA A 51 -2.66 -11.53 -6.77
CA ALA A 51 -2.57 -11.24 -5.34
C ALA A 51 -3.60 -12.02 -4.49
N ALA A 52 -3.30 -12.17 -3.19
CA ALA A 52 -4.26 -12.52 -2.16
C ALA A 52 -4.88 -11.28 -1.52
N HIS A 53 -6.20 -11.31 -1.34
CA HIS A 53 -6.95 -10.37 -0.51
C HIS A 53 -8.01 -11.10 0.33
N ARG A 54 -8.32 -10.56 1.52
CA ARG A 54 -9.16 -11.26 2.52
C ARG A 54 -10.61 -11.40 2.07
N HIS A 55 -11.15 -10.33 1.47
CA HIS A 55 -12.59 -10.22 1.24
C HIS A 55 -12.96 -9.83 -0.19
N LEU A 56 -12.00 -9.45 -1.03
CA LEU A 56 -12.33 -9.07 -2.40
C LEU A 56 -12.70 -10.34 -3.18
N PRO A 57 -13.73 -10.28 -4.05
CA PRO A 57 -14.07 -11.39 -4.94
C PRO A 57 -12.87 -11.84 -5.76
N PHE A 58 -12.84 -13.12 -6.13
CA PHE A 58 -11.83 -13.58 -7.07
C PHE A 58 -12.09 -12.96 -8.46
N GLY A 59 -11.03 -12.65 -9.19
CA GLY A 59 -11.08 -11.96 -10.48
C GLY A 59 -11.22 -10.44 -10.39
N THR A 60 -11.40 -9.86 -9.19
CA THR A 60 -11.32 -8.40 -9.01
C THR A 60 -9.93 -7.90 -9.38
N LYS A 61 -9.86 -6.86 -10.21
CA LYS A 61 -8.62 -6.16 -10.55
C LYS A 61 -8.43 -4.98 -9.61
N VAL A 62 -7.26 -4.90 -8.99
CA VAL A 62 -6.89 -3.80 -8.11
C VAL A 62 -5.62 -3.12 -8.58
N ARG A 63 -5.63 -1.79 -8.62
CA ARG A 63 -4.40 -1.00 -8.71
C ARG A 63 -3.78 -0.95 -7.32
N VAL A 64 -2.52 -1.32 -7.23
CA VAL A 64 -1.73 -1.27 -6.00
C VAL A 64 -0.66 -0.21 -6.20
N THR A 65 -0.63 0.78 -5.32
CA THR A 65 0.36 1.86 -5.36
C THR A 65 1.26 1.75 -4.14
N ASN A 66 2.58 1.64 -4.37
CA ASN A 66 3.57 1.68 -3.30
C ASN A 66 3.75 3.14 -2.84
N LEU A 67 3.38 3.42 -1.59
CA LEU A 67 3.39 4.77 -1.05
C LEU A 67 4.80 5.33 -0.81
N ALA A 68 5.82 4.47 -0.80
CA ALA A 68 7.20 4.90 -0.64
C ALA A 68 7.81 5.49 -1.92
N ASN A 69 7.32 5.12 -3.11
CA ASN A 69 7.92 5.51 -4.39
C ASN A 69 6.91 5.86 -5.49
N ASN A 70 5.61 5.87 -5.19
CA ASN A 70 4.50 6.15 -6.09
C ASN A 70 4.40 5.25 -7.34
N LYS A 71 5.15 4.15 -7.40
CA LYS A 71 4.96 3.15 -8.46
C LYS A 71 3.64 2.43 -8.24
N SER A 72 2.98 2.04 -9.33
CA SER A 72 1.73 1.28 -9.26
C SER A 72 1.71 0.13 -10.26
N VAL A 73 0.96 -0.92 -9.92
CA VAL A 73 0.73 -2.10 -10.77
C VAL A 73 -0.72 -2.55 -10.60
N VAL A 74 -1.35 -3.07 -11.66
CA VAL A 74 -2.67 -3.70 -11.58
C VAL A 74 -2.51 -5.20 -11.43
N VAL A 75 -3.16 -5.79 -10.42
CA VAL A 75 -3.13 -7.22 -10.14
C VAL A 75 -4.54 -7.78 -10.03
N GLU A 76 -4.69 -9.07 -10.34
CA GLU A 76 -5.94 -9.80 -10.16
C GLU A 76 -5.97 -10.54 -8.81
N ILE A 77 -7.07 -10.43 -8.07
CA ILE A 77 -7.27 -11.19 -6.83
C ILE A 77 -7.62 -12.63 -7.18
N ASN A 78 -6.75 -13.58 -6.85
CA ASN A 78 -6.98 -15.00 -7.10
C ASN A 78 -6.71 -15.90 -5.89
N ASP A 79 -6.40 -15.31 -4.73
CA ASP A 79 -6.10 -16.06 -3.52
C ASP A 79 -6.65 -15.36 -2.25
N ARG A 80 -6.56 -16.03 -1.10
CA ARG A 80 -7.05 -15.58 0.20
C ARG A 80 -5.91 -15.37 1.19
N GLY A 81 -6.11 -14.39 2.06
CA GLY A 81 -5.10 -13.83 2.93
C GLY A 81 -4.93 -12.35 2.61
N PRO A 82 -3.94 -11.65 3.18
CA PRO A 82 -3.08 -12.10 4.26
C PRO A 82 -3.84 -12.31 5.58
N PHE A 83 -3.42 -13.34 6.33
CA PHE A 83 -3.94 -13.62 7.68
C PHE A 83 -3.06 -13.05 8.79
N VAL A 84 -2.15 -12.15 8.44
CA VAL A 84 -1.31 -11.40 9.37
C VAL A 84 -1.91 -10.02 9.55
N SER A 85 -2.06 -9.59 10.80
CA SER A 85 -2.64 -8.27 11.12
C SER A 85 -1.86 -7.15 10.43
N GLY A 86 -2.57 -6.12 9.96
CA GLY A 86 -1.99 -4.95 9.31
C GLY A 86 -1.53 -5.13 7.86
N ARG A 87 -1.41 -6.36 7.34
CA ARG A 87 -1.28 -6.61 5.90
C ARG A 87 -2.67 -6.66 5.27
N ILE A 88 -2.80 -6.01 4.12
CA ILE A 88 -4.05 -5.99 3.35
C ILE A 88 -3.95 -6.80 2.07
N ILE A 89 -2.74 -7.00 1.53
CA ILE A 89 -2.53 -7.70 0.26
C ILE A 89 -1.20 -8.45 0.24
N ASP A 90 -1.19 -9.67 -0.29
CA ASP A 90 0.05 -10.40 -0.62
C ASP A 90 0.16 -10.53 -2.14
N LEU A 91 1.19 -9.92 -2.73
CA LEU A 91 1.40 -9.79 -4.17
C LEU A 91 2.22 -10.96 -4.74
N SER A 92 2.13 -11.15 -6.05
CA SER A 92 3.11 -11.95 -6.78
C SER A 92 4.50 -11.32 -6.74
N LYS A 93 5.52 -12.14 -7.00
CA LYS A 93 6.91 -11.68 -7.00
C LYS A 93 7.15 -10.65 -8.09
N SER A 94 6.60 -10.83 -9.30
CA SER A 94 6.70 -9.85 -10.38
C SER A 94 6.05 -8.51 -10.03
N ALA A 95 4.85 -8.51 -9.44
CA ALA A 95 4.18 -7.29 -9.01
C ALA A 95 4.99 -6.55 -7.92
N ALA A 96 5.60 -7.29 -6.99
CA ALA A 96 6.48 -6.70 -5.98
C ALA A 96 7.78 -6.13 -6.57
N GLN A 97 8.33 -6.76 -7.61
CA GLN A 97 9.50 -6.25 -8.35
C GLN A 97 9.17 -4.94 -9.05
N GLU A 98 8.02 -4.87 -9.73
CA GLU A 98 7.55 -3.66 -10.41
C GLU A 98 7.33 -2.50 -9.44
N LEU A 99 6.73 -2.79 -8.28
CA LEU A 99 6.57 -1.83 -7.18
C LEU A 99 7.87 -1.51 -6.43
N GLY A 100 8.96 -2.24 -6.70
CA GLY A 100 10.30 -1.95 -6.22
C GLY A 100 10.53 -2.19 -4.72
N TYR A 101 9.86 -3.17 -4.11
CA TYR A 101 10.02 -3.45 -2.68
C TYR A 101 10.49 -4.87 -2.34
N VAL A 102 10.84 -5.70 -3.33
CA VAL A 102 11.37 -7.06 -3.10
C VAL A 102 12.53 -7.10 -2.10
N PRO A 103 13.55 -6.23 -2.18
CA PRO A 103 14.66 -6.27 -1.22
C PRO A 103 14.25 -6.03 0.24
N ILE A 104 13.14 -5.33 0.46
CA ILE A 104 12.66 -4.91 1.79
C ILE A 104 11.58 -5.88 2.31
N GLY A 105 10.97 -6.70 1.44
CA GLY A 105 9.98 -7.72 1.82
C GLY A 105 8.55 -7.17 1.94
N VAL A 106 8.39 -6.04 2.61
CA VAL A 106 7.09 -5.42 2.96
C VAL A 106 7.13 -3.93 2.68
N THR A 107 6.02 -3.36 2.21
CA THR A 107 5.86 -1.90 2.02
C THR A 107 4.45 -1.44 2.35
N ASP A 108 4.25 -0.15 2.61
CA ASP A 108 2.93 0.46 2.72
C ASP A 108 2.36 0.74 1.33
N VAL A 109 1.10 0.34 1.12
CA VAL A 109 0.41 0.49 -0.16
C VAL A 109 -0.98 1.11 0.01
N ALA A 110 -1.45 1.74 -1.07
CA ALA A 110 -2.87 1.96 -1.31
C ALA A 110 -3.36 0.98 -2.38
N ILE A 111 -4.54 0.40 -2.20
CA ILE A 111 -5.23 -0.41 -3.19
C ILE A 111 -6.53 0.27 -3.61
N GLU A 112 -6.83 0.22 -4.91
CA GLU A 112 -8.04 0.76 -5.52
C GLU A 112 -8.64 -0.31 -6.44
N VAL A 113 -9.94 -0.57 -6.34
CA VAL A 113 -10.64 -1.48 -7.26
C VAL A 113 -10.82 -0.78 -8.61
N VAL A 114 -10.32 -1.41 -9.68
CA VAL A 114 -10.32 -0.84 -11.04
C VAL A 114 -11.09 -1.68 -12.06
N GLY A 115 -11.62 -2.83 -11.66
CA GLY A 115 -12.48 -3.66 -12.50
C GLY A 115 -12.83 -4.98 -11.81
N ASN A 116 -13.85 -5.66 -12.33
CA ASN A 116 -14.28 -6.97 -11.85
C ASN A 116 -14.03 -8.07 -12.89
N ALA A 117 -14.24 -9.33 -12.48
CA ALA A 117 -14.11 -10.50 -13.36
C ALA A 117 -15.01 -10.44 -14.61
N ASP A 118 -16.09 -9.65 -14.56
CA ASP A 118 -17.08 -9.48 -15.63
C ASP A 118 -16.87 -8.22 -16.49
N ASP A 119 -15.88 -7.38 -16.13
CA ASP A 119 -15.53 -6.19 -16.91
C ASP A 119 -14.52 -6.58 -17.99
N THR A 120 -15.02 -7.00 -19.16
CA THR A 120 -14.25 -6.98 -20.40
C THR A 120 -13.94 -5.53 -20.76
N ILE A 121 -12.85 -4.99 -20.21
CA ILE A 121 -12.35 -3.70 -20.68
C ILE A 121 -11.58 -3.91 -21.97
N GLU A 122 -12.15 -3.35 -23.03
CA GLU A 122 -11.56 -3.20 -24.34
C GLU A 122 -10.20 -2.50 -24.29
N ASP A 123 -9.31 -3.06 -25.09
CA ASP A 123 -8.02 -2.59 -25.56
C ASP A 123 -7.79 -1.06 -25.52
N VAL A 124 -6.78 -0.61 -24.76
CA VAL A 124 -6.07 0.66 -25.02
C VAL A 124 -4.67 0.31 -25.52
N SER A 125 -4.64 -0.07 -26.79
CA SER A 125 -3.65 0.21 -27.82
C SER A 125 -2.26 0.65 -27.36
N THR A 126 -1.29 -0.26 -27.49
CA THR A 126 0.09 0.10 -27.88
C THR A 126 0.24 -0.17 -29.38
N PRO A 127 0.70 0.79 -30.21
CA PRO A 127 0.86 0.56 -31.64
C PRO A 127 1.95 -0.48 -31.93
N ASN A 128 1.56 -1.47 -32.75
CA ASN A 128 2.42 -2.49 -33.33
C ASN A 128 3.14 -1.95 -34.57
N GLN A 129 4.42 -2.27 -34.71
CA GLN A 129 5.05 -2.41 -36.02
C GLN A 129 5.92 -3.67 -36.03
N SER A 130 5.29 -4.79 -36.43
CA SER A 130 5.91 -5.93 -37.13
C SER A 130 6.66 -5.42 -38.38
N VAL A 131 7.74 -6.04 -38.88
CA VAL A 131 7.89 -7.36 -39.55
C VAL A 131 9.42 -7.65 -39.64
N ALA A 132 10.02 -8.83 -39.85
CA ALA A 132 9.60 -10.20 -40.23
C ALA A 132 10.77 -11.19 -39.94
N ASP A 133 10.40 -12.44 -39.62
CA ASP A 133 10.94 -13.76 -40.05
C ASP A 133 12.45 -14.08 -40.18
N ASN A 134 12.90 -15.14 -39.50
CA ASN A 134 12.93 -16.51 -40.06
C ASN A 134 13.41 -17.60 -39.06
N SER A 135 12.64 -18.69 -38.96
CA SER A 135 12.98 -20.15 -39.02
C SER A 135 14.43 -20.59 -38.68
N SER A 136 14.81 -21.70 -38.02
CA SER A 136 14.18 -23.00 -37.64
C SER A 136 15.26 -23.89 -36.95
N SER A 137 14.82 -24.97 -36.27
CA SER A 137 15.56 -26.24 -35.99
C SER A 137 16.64 -26.19 -34.88
N GLU A 138 16.95 -27.21 -34.06
CA GLU A 138 16.54 -28.61 -33.90
C GLU A 138 17.18 -29.15 -32.59
N ASN A 139 16.45 -30.03 -31.89
CA ASN A 139 16.88 -31.29 -31.23
C ASN A 139 18.12 -31.44 -30.30
N ASN A 140 17.80 -31.95 -29.10
CA ASN A 140 18.30 -33.18 -28.45
C ASN A 140 19.26 -33.16 -27.24
N ASN A 141 18.72 -33.79 -26.18
CA ASN A 141 19.30 -34.76 -25.24
C ASN A 141 20.05 -34.33 -23.97
N GLU A 142 19.33 -34.51 -22.85
CA GLU A 142 19.66 -35.33 -21.67
C GLU A 142 21.11 -35.39 -21.16
N THR A 143 21.29 -35.09 -19.86
CA THR A 143 21.69 -36.09 -18.86
C THR A 143 21.68 -35.50 -17.44
N SER A 144 21.06 -36.26 -16.53
CA SER A 144 21.08 -36.23 -15.06
C SER A 144 22.46 -35.88 -14.46
N THR A 145 22.62 -35.39 -13.23
CA THR A 145 22.49 -36.20 -12.00
C THR A 145 22.70 -35.33 -10.73
N THR A 146 22.11 -35.82 -9.63
CA THR A 146 22.53 -35.71 -8.21
C THR A 146 22.26 -34.43 -7.39
N THR A 147 21.21 -34.55 -6.56
CA THR A 147 21.09 -33.97 -5.21
C THR A 147 22.20 -34.49 -4.27
N PRO A 148 22.61 -33.70 -3.26
CA PRO A 148 22.30 -34.13 -1.90
C PRO A 148 21.72 -33.02 -1.01
N LYS A 149 20.83 -33.47 -0.11
CA LYS A 149 20.25 -32.79 1.05
C LYS A 149 21.32 -32.07 1.89
N ASN A 150 21.00 -30.87 2.37
CA ASN A 150 21.09 -30.65 3.82
C ASN A 150 20.06 -29.60 4.30
N SER A 151 19.41 -30.01 5.39
CA SER A 151 18.33 -29.36 6.11
C SER A 151 18.90 -28.38 7.13
N SER A 152 18.43 -27.14 7.13
CA SER A 152 18.33 -26.30 8.32
C SER A 152 17.26 -25.24 8.07
N ALA A 153 16.09 -25.44 8.69
CA ALA A 153 15.03 -24.46 8.73
C ALA A 153 15.49 -23.29 9.62
N VAL A 154 15.95 -22.21 9.00
CA VAL A 154 16.11 -20.92 9.67
C VAL A 154 14.73 -20.28 9.75
N THR A 155 14.10 -20.39 10.92
CA THR A 155 12.99 -19.50 11.29
C THR A 155 13.57 -18.11 11.48
N ASN A 156 13.44 -17.24 10.47
CA ASN A 156 13.67 -15.80 10.65
C ASN A 156 12.57 -15.27 11.58
N VAL A 157 12.84 -15.33 12.89
CA VAL A 157 12.08 -14.59 13.89
C VAL A 157 12.68 -13.19 13.89
N GLU A 158 11.90 -12.18 13.51
CA GLU A 158 12.31 -10.78 13.63
C GLU A 158 12.72 -10.51 15.09
N PRO A 159 13.89 -9.88 15.32
CA PRO A 159 14.39 -9.65 16.67
C PRO A 159 13.44 -8.75 17.47
N ASN A 160 13.40 -8.96 18.78
CA ASN A 160 12.59 -8.13 19.68
C ASN A 160 13.12 -6.68 19.69
N GLU A 161 12.24 -5.72 19.44
CA GLU A 161 12.52 -4.29 19.58
C GLU A 161 11.94 -3.78 20.91
N PHE A 162 12.74 -3.03 21.67
CA PHE A 162 12.34 -2.47 22.97
C PHE A 162 12.41 -0.95 22.89
N TYR A 163 11.35 -0.27 23.35
CA TYR A 163 11.27 1.19 23.35
C TYR A 163 10.87 1.69 24.73
N GLU A 164 11.58 2.69 25.24
CA GLU A 164 11.21 3.44 26.45
C GLU A 164 10.59 4.78 26.03
N LEU A 165 9.34 5.02 26.43
CA LEU A 165 8.57 6.20 26.02
C LEU A 165 8.30 7.10 27.23
N ASN A 166 8.86 8.31 27.20
CA ASN A 166 8.47 9.39 28.09
C ASN A 166 7.33 10.18 27.46
N ILE A 167 6.08 9.86 27.83
CA ILE A 167 4.88 10.45 27.24
C ILE A 167 4.40 11.62 28.09
N ASN A 168 4.37 12.81 27.49
CA ASN A 168 3.77 14.00 28.09
C ASN A 168 2.60 14.46 27.23
N LYS A 169 1.45 14.72 27.86
CA LYS A 169 0.33 15.36 27.17
C LYS A 169 0.70 16.80 26.84
N VAL A 170 0.50 17.20 25.59
CA VAL A 170 0.64 18.60 25.16
C VAL A 170 -0.77 19.16 25.08
N ASP A 171 -1.09 20.05 26.01
CA ASP A 171 -2.35 20.79 25.99
C ASP A 171 -2.21 22.00 25.05
N GLU A 172 -3.24 22.23 24.24
CA GLU A 172 -3.41 23.42 23.39
C GLU A 172 -2.15 23.84 22.60
N PRO A 173 -1.65 22.99 21.67
CA PRO A 173 -0.51 23.35 20.84
C PRO A 173 -0.81 24.60 19.98
N ASP A 174 0.09 25.58 20.02
CA ASP A 174 0.02 26.88 19.33
C ASP A 174 1.11 27.05 18.24
N TRP A 175 1.72 25.94 17.84
CA TRP A 175 2.86 25.88 16.92
C TRP A 175 2.50 25.19 15.59
N PHE A 176 3.42 25.28 14.64
CA PHE A 176 3.37 24.56 13.36
C PHE A 176 4.26 23.32 13.42
N GLY A 177 3.87 22.27 12.73
CA GLY A 177 4.66 21.05 12.61
C GLY A 177 4.51 20.42 11.22
N VAL A 178 5.36 19.45 10.91
CA VAL A 178 5.32 18.72 9.63
C VAL A 178 4.78 17.32 9.87
N GLN A 179 3.57 17.02 9.38
CA GLN A 179 3.04 15.67 9.46
C GLN A 179 3.72 14.79 8.43
N VAL A 180 4.32 13.70 8.90
CA VAL A 180 5.02 12.71 8.05
C VAL A 180 4.08 11.60 7.60
N GLY A 181 3.11 11.23 8.45
CA GLY A 181 2.18 10.16 8.14
C GLY A 181 1.09 10.04 9.21
N SER A 182 0.09 9.21 8.91
CA SER A 182 -0.98 8.83 9.83
C SER A 182 -1.06 7.31 9.90
N PHE A 183 -1.18 6.79 11.12
CA PHE A 183 -1.06 5.37 11.44
C PHE A 183 -2.28 4.93 12.24
N GLN A 184 -2.70 3.67 12.09
CA GLN A 184 -3.70 3.07 12.99
C GLN A 184 -3.02 2.21 14.07
N GLU A 185 -1.82 1.72 13.79
CA GLU A 185 -1.05 0.83 14.66
C GLU A 185 0.06 1.58 15.40
N VAL A 186 0.02 1.55 16.73
CA VAL A 186 0.96 2.27 17.60
C VAL A 186 2.39 1.75 17.45
N ALA A 187 2.60 0.45 17.24
CA ALA A 187 3.94 -0.12 17.06
C ALA A 187 4.67 0.44 15.83
N ASN A 188 3.97 0.55 14.69
CA ASN A 188 4.53 1.15 13.47
C ASN A 188 4.90 2.62 13.69
N LEU A 189 4.05 3.34 14.44
CA LEU A 189 4.31 4.71 14.82
C LEU A 189 5.59 4.83 15.65
N ILE A 190 5.78 3.97 16.66
CA ILE A 190 6.94 4.02 17.55
C ILE A 190 8.23 3.80 16.75
N ARG A 191 8.26 2.79 15.88
CA ARG A 191 9.44 2.50 15.04
C ARG A 191 9.79 3.66 14.10
N LEU A 192 8.78 4.29 13.49
CA LEU A 192 9.03 5.45 12.63
C LEU A 192 9.44 6.67 13.46
N ALA A 193 8.82 6.90 14.61
CA ALA A 193 9.15 8.01 15.52
C ALA A 193 10.63 7.96 15.92
N ASP A 194 11.14 6.79 16.26
CA ASP A 194 12.56 6.60 16.60
C ASP A 194 13.48 6.97 15.43
N ASN A 195 13.20 6.42 14.24
CA ASN A 195 13.97 6.73 13.03
C ASN A 195 13.95 8.22 12.66
N LEU A 196 12.80 8.89 12.80
CA LEU A 196 12.69 10.31 12.50
C LEU A 196 13.42 11.18 13.52
N LYS A 197 13.33 10.83 14.80
CA LYS A 197 14.06 11.53 15.87
C LYS A 197 15.57 11.47 15.62
N ILE A 198 16.08 10.31 15.20
CA ILE A 198 17.50 10.13 14.85
C ILE A 198 17.86 10.90 13.57
N SER A 199 17.01 10.83 12.55
CA SER A 199 17.34 11.38 11.22
C SER A 199 17.28 12.90 11.14
N TYR A 200 16.39 13.53 11.91
CA TYR A 200 16.13 14.98 11.82
C TYR A 200 16.48 15.73 13.10
N GLU A 201 16.85 15.05 14.18
CA GLU A 201 17.16 15.65 15.49
C GLU A 201 16.04 16.55 16.05
N GLU A 202 14.80 16.34 15.58
CA GLU A 202 13.64 17.16 15.91
C GLU A 202 12.69 16.45 16.88
N ASN A 203 11.85 17.25 17.53
CA ASN A 203 10.80 16.71 18.40
C ASN A 203 9.75 15.96 17.58
N VAL A 204 9.43 14.74 18.02
CA VAL A 204 8.36 13.93 17.44
C VAL A 204 7.13 14.02 18.33
N THR A 205 6.01 14.46 17.78
CA THR A 205 4.72 14.54 18.48
C THR A 205 3.70 13.65 17.79
N VAL A 206 2.82 13.02 18.57
CA VAL A 206 1.72 12.19 18.06
C VAL A 206 0.41 12.90 18.32
N GLN A 207 -0.35 13.19 17.26
CA GLN A 207 -1.73 13.63 17.39
C GLN A 207 -2.67 12.43 17.25
N VAL A 208 -3.53 12.23 18.24
CA VAL A 208 -4.55 11.17 18.20
C VAL A 208 -5.88 11.78 17.76
N LYS A 209 -6.46 11.26 16.68
CA LYS A 209 -7.78 11.62 16.17
C LYS A 209 -8.69 10.40 16.18
N THR A 210 -9.98 10.61 16.31
CA THR A 210 -10.98 9.57 16.03
C THR A 210 -11.75 9.97 14.78
N ILE A 211 -11.64 9.16 13.73
CA ILE A 211 -12.32 9.38 12.44
C ILE A 211 -13.23 8.18 12.22
N GLN A 212 -14.54 8.39 12.11
CA GLN A 212 -15.53 7.32 11.93
C GLN A 212 -15.36 6.18 12.97
N ASN A 213 -15.16 6.54 14.24
CA ASN A 213 -14.95 5.60 15.34
C ASN A 213 -13.62 4.82 15.32
N ILE A 214 -12.69 5.16 14.42
CA ILE A 214 -11.35 4.58 14.32
C ILE A 214 -10.32 5.57 14.85
N LYS A 215 -9.43 5.12 15.74
CA LYS A 215 -8.30 5.94 16.21
C LYS A 215 -7.22 5.99 15.14
N VAL A 216 -6.81 7.20 14.81
CA VAL A 216 -5.72 7.50 13.86
C VAL A 216 -4.68 8.33 14.60
N TYR A 217 -3.43 7.94 14.46
CA TYR A 217 -2.26 8.51 15.11
C TYR A 217 -1.40 9.21 14.05
N SER A 218 -1.46 10.53 13.99
CA SER A 218 -0.67 11.34 13.07
C SER A 218 0.69 11.65 13.69
N LEU A 219 1.77 11.38 12.96
CA LEU A 219 3.14 11.62 13.40
C LEU A 219 3.63 12.96 12.87
N ILE A 220 4.00 13.86 13.78
CA ILE A 220 4.37 15.25 13.49
C ILE A 220 5.81 15.50 13.92
N LEU A 221 6.59 16.14 13.06
CA LEU A 221 7.95 16.57 13.31
C LEU A 221 8.06 18.07 13.53
N GLY A 222 8.90 18.41 14.51
CA GLY A 222 9.27 19.77 14.85
C GLY A 222 8.15 20.55 15.53
N LYS A 223 8.55 21.65 16.17
CA LYS A 223 7.65 22.64 16.78
C LYS A 223 8.11 24.03 16.36
N PHE A 224 7.48 24.55 15.31
CA PHE A 224 7.89 25.80 14.68
C PHE A 224 6.93 26.94 15.03
N LYS A 225 7.45 28.15 15.27
CA LYS A 225 6.61 29.31 15.61
C LYS A 225 5.87 29.89 14.41
N THR A 226 6.35 29.62 13.20
CA THR A 226 5.81 30.22 11.98
C THR A 226 5.65 29.17 10.88
N ARG A 227 4.61 29.33 10.05
CA ARG A 227 4.40 28.52 8.85
C ARG A 227 5.63 28.48 7.95
N LYS A 228 6.31 29.62 7.77
CA LYS A 228 7.53 29.71 6.93
C LYS A 228 8.67 28.80 7.40
N GLN A 229 8.86 28.66 8.72
CA GLN A 229 9.86 27.75 9.29
C GLN A 229 9.46 26.30 9.04
N ALA A 230 8.20 25.95 9.30
CA ALA A 230 7.68 24.61 9.07
C ALA A 230 7.73 24.21 7.60
N ASP A 231 7.36 25.11 6.68
CA ASP A 231 7.39 24.85 5.24
C ASP A 231 8.82 24.62 4.73
N ARG A 232 9.81 25.39 5.23
CA ARG A 232 11.22 25.16 4.91
C ARG A 232 11.68 23.78 5.37
N PHE A 233 11.35 23.40 6.59
CA PHE A 233 11.68 22.08 7.12
C PHE A 233 10.94 20.96 6.38
N LYS A 234 9.68 21.20 5.98
CA LYS A 234 8.91 20.28 5.15
C LYS A 234 9.59 19.99 3.81
N GLU A 235 10.25 20.96 3.17
CA GLU A 235 11.02 20.69 1.93
C GLU A 235 12.12 19.64 2.16
N GLU A 236 12.83 19.71 3.29
CA GLU A 236 13.85 18.73 3.68
C GLU A 236 13.23 17.36 3.96
N VAL A 237 12.16 17.32 4.76
CA VAL A 237 11.43 16.09 5.09
C VAL A 237 10.83 15.45 3.83
N SER A 238 10.36 16.25 2.88
CA SER A 238 9.72 15.80 1.64
C SER A 238 10.63 15.03 0.71
N VAL A 239 11.96 15.18 0.85
CA VAL A 239 12.94 14.38 0.09
C VAL A 239 12.75 12.89 0.36
N LYS A 240 12.50 12.52 1.62
CA LYS A 240 12.29 11.13 2.05
C LYS A 240 10.81 10.79 2.21
N TYR A 241 9.98 11.78 2.55
CA TYR A 241 8.55 11.62 2.81
C TYR A 241 7.75 12.62 1.96
N PRO A 242 7.59 12.37 0.65
CA PRO A 242 7.02 13.33 -0.29
C PRO A 242 5.54 13.68 0.00
N GLY A 243 4.83 12.84 0.77
CA GLY A 243 3.47 13.12 1.24
C GLY A 243 3.40 14.00 2.50
N SER A 244 4.54 14.49 3.00
CA SER A 244 4.57 15.32 4.20
C SER A 244 3.97 16.70 3.97
N PHE A 245 3.30 17.25 4.99
CA PHE A 245 2.69 18.57 4.89
C PHE A 245 2.69 19.33 6.22
N THR A 246 2.65 20.65 6.12
CA THR A 246 2.64 21.55 7.27
C THR A 246 1.25 21.62 7.90
N ILE A 247 1.19 21.31 9.19
CA ILE A 247 0.02 21.50 10.06
C ILE A 247 0.20 22.78 10.87
N ASP A 248 -0.90 23.52 10.98
CA ASP A 248 -1.06 24.65 11.89
C ASP A 248 -1.93 24.19 13.07
N PHE A 249 -1.34 24.06 14.26
CA PHE A 249 -2.12 23.65 15.45
C PHE A 249 -2.88 24.80 16.08
N SER A 250 -2.48 26.06 15.84
CA SER A 250 -3.21 27.23 16.32
C SER A 250 -4.58 27.36 15.64
N ALA A 251 -4.67 26.93 14.37
CA ALA A 251 -5.92 26.92 13.61
C ALA A 251 -6.88 25.76 13.99
N LEU A 252 -6.40 24.75 14.74
CA LEU A 252 -7.22 23.60 15.15
C LEU A 252 -8.00 23.84 16.45
N GLN A 253 -7.81 25.00 17.09
CA GLN A 253 -8.47 25.38 18.33
C GLN A 253 -9.74 26.25 18.14
N GLN A 254 -10.10 26.56 16.88
CA GLN A 254 -11.32 27.28 16.50
C GLN A 254 -12.36 26.33 15.91
#